data_AF-A0A0A1X852-F1
#
_entry.id   AF-A0A0A1X852-F1
#
_cell.length_a   1.000
_cell.length_b   1.000
_cell.length_c   1.000
_cell.angle_alpha   90.00
_cell.angle_beta   90.00
_cell.angle_gamma   90.00
#
_symmetry.space_group_name_H-M   'P 1'
#
loop_
_entity.id
_entity.type
_entity.pdbx_description
1 polymer ?
#
loop_
_entity_poly.entity_id
_entity_poly.type
_entity_poly.pdbx_seq_one_letter_code
_entity_poly.pdbx_strand_id
1 'polypeptide(L)'
;MRVVCTSSTGNKLKAAILSHFGRLFGSMEHSFLLAASTFLDPRFKKTHFKDPLALASVMKHIRNELTALSHIDESIENIVRVTGVSKKHDEPSQIQDELTFFLNARHGAKN
;
A
#
# COMPACT_ATOMS: atom_id res chain seq x y z
N MET A 1 -22.27 8.92 4.18
CA MET A 1 -22.68 10.21 4.77
C MET A 1 -23.32 11.06 3.68
N ARG A 2 -24.61 11.40 3.79
CA ARG A 2 -25.33 12.18 2.76
C ARG A 2 -25.47 13.62 3.28
N VAL A 3 -24.59 14.52 2.83
CA VAL A 3 -24.69 15.95 3.14
C VAL A 3 -25.68 16.59 2.15
N VAL A 4 -26.78 17.10 2.69
CA VAL A 4 -27.86 17.74 1.93
C VAL A 4 -27.81 19.23 2.23
N CYS A 5 -27.71 20.05 1.18
CA CYS A 5 -27.64 21.49 1.29
C CYS A 5 -28.79 22.08 0.48
N THR A 6 -29.64 22.90 1.12
CA THR A 6 -30.85 23.48 0.49
C THR A 6 -30.56 24.82 -0.19
N SER A 7 -29.42 25.44 0.11
CA SER A 7 -29.00 26.69 -0.53
C SER A 7 -28.46 26.44 -1.95
N SER A 8 -28.89 27.28 -2.90
CA SER A 8 -28.43 27.26 -4.30
C SER A 8 -26.91 27.34 -4.42
N THR A 9 -26.28 28.22 -3.64
CA THR A 9 -24.81 28.37 -3.59
C THR A 9 -24.12 27.11 -3.07
N GLY A 10 -24.70 26.46 -2.05
CA GLY A 10 -24.17 25.22 -1.48
C GLY A 10 -24.19 24.05 -2.47
N ASN A 11 -25.23 23.95 -3.30
CA ASN A 11 -25.29 22.93 -4.35
C ASN A 11 -24.27 23.17 -5.48
N LYS A 12 -24.04 24.43 -5.87
CA LYS A 12 -22.98 24.79 -6.83
C LYS A 12 -21.60 24.43 -6.29
N LEU A 13 -21.32 24.76 -5.02
CA LEU A 13 -20.06 24.40 -4.37
C LEU A 13 -19.87 22.88 -4.30
N LYS A 14 -20.91 22.14 -3.89
CA LYS A 14 -20.89 20.68 -3.86
C LYS A 14 -20.58 20.08 -5.23
N ALA A 15 -21.23 20.55 -6.28
CA ALA A 15 -21.00 20.08 -7.64
C ALA A 15 -19.56 20.39 -8.11
N ALA A 16 -19.05 21.59 -7.81
CA ALA A 16 -17.68 21.97 -8.13
C ALA A 16 -16.66 21.08 -7.41
N ILE A 17 -16.83 20.85 -6.11
CA ILE A 17 -15.95 19.97 -5.32
C ILE A 17 -15.97 18.55 -5.91
N LEU A 18 -17.15 17.97 -6.17
CA LEU A 18 -17.25 16.63 -6.73
C LEU A 18 -16.59 16.53 -8.11
N SER A 19 -16.75 17.54 -8.96
CA SER A 19 -16.08 17.63 -10.26
C SER A 19 -14.55 17.65 -10.12
N HIS A 20 -14.04 18.48 -9.21
CA HIS A 20 -12.60 18.54 -8.93
C HIS A 20 -12.05 17.24 -8.35
N PHE A 21 -12.78 16.59 -7.44
CA PHE A 21 -12.41 15.28 -6.91
C PHE A 21 -12.40 14.21 -8.02
N GLY A 22 -13.40 14.21 -8.90
CA GLY A 22 -13.44 13.32 -10.06
C GLY A 22 -12.26 13.56 -11.01
N ARG A 23 -11.85 14.82 -11.20
CA ARG A 23 -10.71 15.17 -12.07
C ARG A 23 -9.36 14.76 -11.46
N LEU A 24 -9.15 14.99 -10.16
CA LEU A 24 -7.88 14.74 -9.48
C LEU A 24 -7.70 13.27 -9.08
N PHE A 25 -8.79 12.63 -8.64
CA PHE A 25 -8.76 11.27 -8.07
C PHE A 25 -9.56 10.26 -8.90
N GLY A 26 -10.06 10.63 -10.08
CA GLY A 26 -10.84 9.73 -10.94
C GLY A 26 -10.01 8.67 -11.66
N SER A 27 -8.70 8.88 -11.77
CA SER A 27 -7.76 8.00 -12.48
C SER A 27 -6.47 7.79 -11.67
N MET A 28 -6.59 7.65 -10.35
CA MET A 28 -5.43 7.46 -9.47
C MET A 28 -4.63 6.20 -9.82
N GLU A 29 -5.29 5.21 -10.42
CA GLU A 29 -4.72 3.94 -10.85
C GLU A 29 -3.68 4.10 -11.98
N HIS A 30 -3.78 5.17 -12.76
CA HIS A 30 -2.86 5.43 -13.87
C HIS A 30 -1.54 6.06 -13.41
N SER A 31 -1.52 6.65 -12.21
CA SER A 31 -0.30 7.15 -11.59
C SER A 31 0.27 6.07 -10.69
N PHE A 32 1.38 5.46 -11.11
CA PHE A 32 2.00 4.35 -10.37
C PHE A 32 2.29 4.72 -8.91
N LEU A 33 2.89 5.89 -8.65
CA LEU A 33 3.24 6.32 -7.30
C LEU A 33 1.99 6.46 -6.41
N LEU A 34 0.94 7.10 -6.92
CA LEU A 34 -0.29 7.31 -6.17
C LEU A 34 -1.03 5.99 -5.93
N ALA A 35 -1.12 5.13 -6.94
CA ALA A 35 -1.72 3.82 -6.85
C ALA A 35 -0.97 2.90 -5.87
N ALA A 36 0.38 2.88 -5.93
CA ALA A 36 1.21 2.10 -5.05
C ALA A 36 1.12 2.57 -3.59
N SER A 37 1.23 3.88 -3.34
CA SER A 37 1.07 4.44 -1.99
C SER A 37 -0.32 4.16 -1.42
N THR A 38 -1.38 4.29 -2.24
CA THR A 38 -2.76 3.97 -1.83
C THR A 38 -2.93 2.48 -1.58
N PHE A 39 -2.36 1.62 -2.42
CA PHE A 39 -2.46 0.17 -2.27
C PHE A 39 -1.74 -0.35 -1.03
N LEU A 40 -0.58 0.21 -0.71
CA LEU A 40 0.23 -0.17 0.45
C LEU A 40 -0.35 0.36 1.76
N ASP A 41 -1.13 1.43 1.73
CA ASP A 41 -1.79 1.97 2.91
C ASP A 41 -3.01 1.10 3.31
N PRO A 42 -3.00 0.45 4.50
CA PRO A 42 -4.08 -0.45 4.93
C PRO A 42 -5.45 0.21 4.99
N ARG A 43 -5.51 1.54 5.18
CA ARG A 43 -6.76 2.31 5.28
C ARG A 43 -7.52 2.33 3.96
N PHE A 44 -6.82 2.10 2.85
CA PHE A 44 -7.40 2.14 1.51
C PHE A 44 -7.66 0.75 0.92
N LYS A 45 -7.55 -0.34 1.70
CA LYS A 45 -7.92 -1.70 1.26
C LYS A 45 -9.37 -1.85 0.81
N LYS A 46 -10.25 -0.90 1.19
CA LYS A 46 -11.65 -0.82 0.77
C LYS A 46 -11.91 0.24 -0.32
N THR A 47 -10.87 0.91 -0.80
CA THR A 47 -11.00 2.06 -1.71
C THR A 47 -11.30 1.61 -3.13
N HIS A 48 -12.17 2.38 -3.79
CA HIS A 48 -12.70 2.15 -5.12
C HIS A 48 -11.63 2.38 -6.21
N PHE A 49 -10.73 1.42 -6.40
CA PHE A 49 -10.00 1.35 -7.66
C PHE A 49 -11.01 1.09 -8.79
N LYS A 50 -11.17 2.06 -9.70
CA LYS A 50 -12.13 2.02 -10.80
C LYS A 50 -11.66 1.15 -11.96
N ASP A 51 -10.34 1.06 -12.14
CA ASP A 51 -9.72 0.28 -13.21
C ASP A 51 -8.89 -0.89 -12.61
N PRO A 52 -9.45 -2.12 -12.64
CA PRO A 52 -8.74 -3.31 -12.19
C PRO A 52 -7.48 -3.65 -12.98
N LEU A 53 -7.41 -3.29 -14.27
CA LEU A 53 -6.26 -3.60 -15.13
C LEU A 53 -5.06 -2.73 -14.77
N ALA A 54 -5.28 -1.43 -14.60
CA ALA A 54 -4.26 -0.50 -14.12
C ALA A 54 -3.74 -0.91 -12.73
N LEU A 55 -4.64 -1.33 -11.83
CA LEU A 55 -4.26 -1.84 -10.50
C LEU A 55 -3.43 -3.12 -10.57
N ALA A 56 -3.78 -4.06 -11.46
CA ALA A 56 -3.03 -5.30 -11.64
C ALA A 56 -1.58 -5.04 -12.08
N SER A 57 -1.36 -4.03 -12.92
CA SER A 57 -0.03 -3.58 -13.32
C SER A 57 0.79 -3.08 -12.14
N VAL A 58 0.20 -2.21 -11.30
CA VAL A 58 0.83 -1.68 -10.08
C VAL A 58 1.15 -2.82 -9.11
N MET A 59 0.22 -3.75 -8.90
CA MET A 59 0.40 -4.89 -8.01
C MET A 59 1.51 -5.83 -8.50
N LYS A 60 1.58 -6.07 -9.81
CA LYS A 60 2.67 -6.85 -10.43
C LYS A 60 4.02 -6.17 -10.20
N HIS A 61 4.08 -4.85 -10.38
CA HIS A 61 5.32 -4.10 -10.17
C HIS A 61 5.78 -4.15 -8.70
N ILE A 62 4.87 -3.93 -7.73
CA ILE A 62 5.19 -4.04 -6.29
C ILE A 62 5.69 -5.46 -5.94
N ARG A 63 5.08 -6.51 -6.50
CA ARG A 63 5.56 -7.89 -6.29
C ARG A 63 6.97 -8.10 -6.83
N ASN A 64 7.24 -7.61 -8.04
CA ASN A 64 8.55 -7.74 -8.65
C ASN A 64 9.63 -7.02 -7.83
N GLU A 65 9.34 -5.81 -7.34
CA GLU A 65 10.23 -5.06 -6.45
C GLU A 65 10.49 -5.85 -5.15
N LEU A 66 9.46 -6.44 -4.54
CA LEU A 66 9.61 -7.25 -3.34
C LEU A 66 10.49 -8.50 -3.58
N THR A 67 10.32 -9.18 -4.71
CA THR A 67 11.14 -10.34 -5.08
C THR A 67 12.59 -9.95 -5.42
N ALA A 68 12.80 -8.78 -6.02
CA ALA A 68 14.14 -8.27 -6.25
C ALA A 68 14.86 -7.97 -4.93
N LEU A 69 14.16 -7.38 -3.96
CA LEU A 69 14.68 -7.13 -2.62
C LEU A 69 15.01 -8.42 -1.85
N SER A 70 14.20 -9.47 -1.97
CA SER A 70 14.49 -10.75 -1.31
C SER A 70 15.76 -11.41 -1.85
N HIS A 71 16.00 -11.35 -3.15
CA HIS A 71 17.23 -11.88 -3.74
C HIS A 71 18.48 -11.05 -3.38
N ILE A 72 18.32 -9.76 -3.13
CA ILE A 72 19.42 -8.92 -2.62
C ILE A 72 19.80 -9.36 -1.20
N ASP A 73 18.82 -9.67 -0.34
CA ASP A 73 19.09 -10.14 1.02
C ASP A 73 19.83 -11.49 1.04
N GLU A 74 19.38 -12.45 0.21
CA GLU A 74 20.07 -13.74 0.01
C GLU A 74 21.50 -13.56 -0.54
N SER A 75 21.70 -12.60 -1.43
CA SER A 75 23.02 -12.29 -2.01
C SER A 75 23.95 -11.65 -0.98
N ILE A 76 23.42 -10.73 -0.16
CA ILE A 76 24.18 -10.07 0.91
C ILE A 76 24.53 -11.07 2.01
N GLU A 77 23.61 -11.93 2.43
CA GLU A 77 23.91 -13.01 3.39
C GLU A 77 25.01 -13.93 2.87
N ASN A 78 24.97 -14.30 1.59
CA ASN A 78 26.01 -15.11 0.97
C ASN A 78 27.36 -14.38 0.91
N ILE A 79 27.39 -13.08 0.60
CA ILE A 79 28.63 -12.29 0.63
C ILE A 79 29.17 -12.19 2.05
N VAL A 80 28.33 -11.90 3.06
CA VAL A 80 28.74 -11.81 4.47
C VAL A 80 29.30 -13.14 4.99
N ARG A 81 28.72 -14.27 4.56
CA ARG A 81 29.24 -15.62 4.83
C ARG A 81 30.62 -15.85 4.21
N VAL A 82 30.85 -15.37 2.99
CA VAL A 82 32.12 -15.52 2.27
C VAL A 82 33.21 -14.58 2.79
N THR A 83 32.86 -13.36 3.22
CA THR A 83 33.83 -12.33 3.62
C THR A 83 34.10 -12.24 5.12
N GLY A 84 33.45 -13.06 5.97
CA GLY A 84 33.79 -13.20 7.39
C GLY A 84 33.68 -11.91 8.22
N VAL A 85 32.85 -10.96 7.81
CA VAL A 85 32.63 -9.70 8.56
C VAL A 85 31.54 -9.94 9.60
N SER A 86 31.95 -10.10 10.87
CA SER A 86 31.03 -10.23 12.00
C SER A 86 30.32 -8.90 12.26
N LYS A 87 29.02 -8.81 11.97
CA LYS A 87 28.20 -7.64 12.34
C LYS A 87 28.00 -7.66 13.86
N LYS A 88 28.45 -6.59 14.53
CA LYS A 88 27.96 -6.27 15.89
C LYS A 88 26.44 -6.06 15.78
N HIS A 89 25.71 -6.79 16.61
CA HIS A 89 24.25 -6.78 16.68
C HIS A 89 23.79 -5.43 17.25
N ASP A 90 23.20 -4.57 16.42
CA ASP A 90 22.30 -3.52 16.88
C ASP A 90 20.91 -3.82 16.30
N GLU A 91 20.01 -4.18 17.20
CA GLU A 91 18.63 -4.65 17.02
C GLU A 91 17.72 -3.73 16.20
N PRO A 92 16.91 -4.30 15.28
CA PRO A 92 15.56 -3.80 15.03
C PRO A 92 14.53 -4.94 15.00
N SER A 93 14.39 -5.70 16.10
CA SER A 93 13.44 -6.83 16.19
C SER A 93 11.98 -6.43 16.41
N GLN A 94 11.69 -5.20 16.84
CA GLN A 94 10.33 -4.81 17.24
C GLN A 94 9.28 -4.77 16.10
N ILE A 95 9.69 -4.62 14.84
CA ILE A 95 8.73 -4.43 13.73
C ILE A 95 8.32 -5.78 13.10
N GLN A 96 9.19 -6.78 13.12
CA GLN A 96 8.91 -8.09 12.53
C GLN A 96 7.97 -8.92 13.41
N ASP A 97 8.03 -8.73 14.72
CA ASP A 97 7.18 -9.44 15.68
C ASP A 97 5.71 -8.99 15.60
N GLU A 98 5.43 -7.69 15.38
CA GLU A 98 4.05 -7.22 15.23
C GLU A 98 3.38 -7.75 13.96
N LEU A 99 4.07 -7.78 12.82
CA LEU A 99 3.50 -8.29 11.57
C LEU A 99 3.17 -9.78 11.65
N THR A 100 4.01 -10.55 12.33
CA THR A 100 3.80 -11.98 12.59
C THR A 100 2.62 -12.19 13.54
N PHE A 101 2.48 -11.36 14.58
CA PHE A 101 1.35 -11.37 15.50
C PHE A 101 0.01 -11.08 14.80
N PHE A 102 -0.06 -10.05 13.94
CA PHE A 102 -1.28 -9.71 13.21
C PHE A 102 -1.68 -10.77 12.16
N LEU A 103 -0.71 -11.47 11.56
CA LEU A 103 -0.98 -12.55 10.60
C LEU A 103 -1.45 -13.85 11.27
N ASN A 104 -0.91 -14.18 12.44
CA ASN A 104 -1.31 -15.36 13.22
C ASN A 104 -2.64 -15.16 13.97
N ALA A 105 -2.94 -13.95 14.47
CA ALA A 105 -4.20 -13.66 15.16
C ALA A 105 -5.43 -13.87 14.26
N ARG A 106 -5.27 -13.79 12.93
CA ARG A 106 -6.36 -13.98 11.98
C ARG A 106 -6.66 -15.45 11.66
N HIS A 107 -5.76 -16.38 11.98
CA HIS A 107 -5.93 -17.81 11.72
C HIS A 107 -6.41 -18.63 12.92
N GLY A 108 -6.52 -18.02 14.12
CA GLY A 108 -6.92 -18.71 15.36
C GLY A 108 -8.42 -18.75 15.69
N ALA A 109 -9.31 -18.30 14.81
CA ALA A 109 -10.76 -18.25 15.09
C ALA A 109 -11.56 -19.30 14.32
N LYS A 110 -11.14 -20.57 14.37
CA LYS A 110 -12.00 -21.73 14.09
C LYS A 110 -11.52 -22.92 14.92
N ASN A 111 -12.16 -23.11 16.08
CA ASN A 111 -12.69 -24.37 16.60
C ASN A 111 -13.47 -24.06 17.88
#